data_AF-A0A6B3IM53-F1
#
_entry.id   AF-A0A6B3IM53-F1
#
_cell.length_a   1.000
_cell.length_b   1.000
_cell.length_c   1.000
_cell.angle_alpha   90.00
_cell.angle_beta   90.00
_cell.angle_gamma   90.00
#
_symmetry.space_group_name_H-M   'P 1'
#
loop_
_entity.id
_entity.type
_entity.pdbx_description
1 polymer ?
#
loop_
_entity_poly.entity_id
_entity_poly.type
_entity_poly.pdbx_seq_one_letter_code
_entity_poly.pdbx_strand_id
1 'polypeptide(L)'
;MTRRGARSAGRRPQRAKDVLHGPAGTRGDAFRCVGCRLDVSVVAPGTAHRNHCPSCLVSLHVDRRVPGDRAAGCGGRMTALSLSVRADGEWML
;
A
#
# COMPACT_ATOMS: atom_id res chain seq x y z
N MET A 1 -9.56 5.44 39.70
CA MET A 1 -8.85 6.23 38.66
C MET A 1 -7.53 5.54 38.34
N THR A 2 -7.49 4.61 37.38
CA THR A 2 -6.26 3.91 36.98
C THR A 2 -5.56 4.70 35.87
N ARG A 3 -4.40 5.29 36.19
CA ARG A 3 -3.53 5.97 35.23
C ARG A 3 -2.98 4.94 34.25
N ARG A 4 -3.56 4.86 33.05
CA ARG A 4 -2.98 4.10 31.93
C ARG A 4 -1.66 4.78 31.54
N GLY A 5 -0.56 4.07 31.75
CA GLY A 5 0.78 4.50 31.34
C GLY A 5 0.79 4.84 29.85
N ALA A 6 1.27 6.05 29.54
CA ALA A 6 1.50 6.51 28.19
C ALA A 6 2.51 5.58 27.51
N ARG A 7 2.02 4.70 26.63
CA ARG A 7 2.90 3.96 25.73
C ARG A 7 3.57 4.99 24.84
N SER A 8 4.89 5.08 24.93
CA SER A 8 5.72 5.97 24.13
C SER A 8 5.29 5.90 22.67
N ALA A 9 4.73 7.01 22.17
CA ALA A 9 4.28 7.21 20.80
C ALA A 9 5.49 7.35 19.86
N GLY A 10 6.41 6.38 19.91
CA GLY A 10 7.51 6.29 18.98
C GLY A 10 6.94 6.05 17.59
N ARG A 11 6.86 7.13 16.80
CA ARG A 11 6.52 7.13 15.39
C ARG A 11 7.41 6.11 14.69
N ARG A 12 6.89 4.92 14.39
CA ARG A 12 7.61 3.93 13.58
C ARG A 12 7.52 4.40 12.13
N PRO A 13 8.62 4.92 11.53
CA PRO A 13 8.56 5.35 10.14
C PRO A 13 8.19 4.15 9.28
N GLN A 14 7.32 4.37 8.30
CA GLN A 14 7.06 3.37 7.27
C GLN A 14 8.40 3.03 6.62
N ARG A 15 8.87 1.79 6.80
CA ARG A 15 10.12 1.33 6.19
C ARG A 15 9.94 1.46 4.68
N ALA A 16 10.74 2.31 4.04
CA ALA A 16 10.87 2.31 2.59
C ALA A 16 11.23 0.88 2.18
N LYS A 17 10.32 0.24 1.44
CA LYS A 17 10.58 -1.07 0.85
C LYS A 17 10.90 -0.83 -0.61
N ASP A 18 11.91 -1.52 -1.13
CA ASP A 18 12.17 -1.56 -2.56
C ASP A 18 11.00 -2.29 -3.22
N VAL A 19 10.05 -1.52 -3.73
CA VAL A 19 8.84 -2.06 -4.30
C VAL A 19 9.08 -2.33 -5.80
N LEU A 20 9.35 -3.58 -6.16
CA LEU A 20 9.58 -4.00 -7.55
C LEU A 20 8.25 -4.04 -8.33
N HIS A 21 8.08 -3.23 -9.37
CA HIS A 21 6.77 -3.02 -10.04
C HIS A 21 6.67 -3.50 -11.49
N GLY A 22 7.77 -3.93 -12.11
CA GLY A 22 7.75 -4.36 -13.50
C GLY A 22 7.53 -5.87 -13.70
N PRO A 23 7.18 -6.29 -14.93
CA PRO A 23 7.19 -7.71 -15.30
C PRO A 23 8.61 -8.24 -15.05
N ALA A 24 8.71 -9.37 -14.33
CA ALA A 24 9.96 -9.93 -13.81
C ALA A 24 10.67 -9.15 -12.68
N GLY A 25 9.99 -8.22 -11.99
CA GLY A 25 10.56 -7.55 -10.81
C GLY A 25 11.49 -6.38 -11.14
N THR A 26 11.36 -5.77 -12.31
CA THR A 26 12.08 -4.53 -12.65
C THR A 26 11.57 -3.34 -11.82
N ARG A 27 12.45 -2.38 -11.50
CA ARG A 27 12.08 -1.13 -10.81
C ARG A 27 11.25 -0.27 -11.77
N GLY A 28 9.94 -0.23 -11.56
CA GLY A 28 9.03 0.71 -12.22
C GLY A 28 8.67 1.83 -11.25
N ASP A 29 8.57 3.06 -11.75
CA ASP A 29 8.18 4.27 -11.01
C ASP A 29 6.66 4.52 -11.03
N ALA A 30 5.91 3.77 -11.86
CA ALA A 30 4.46 3.82 -11.94
C ALA A 30 3.83 2.45 -12.27
N PHE A 31 2.52 2.33 -12.00
CA PHE A 31 1.68 1.21 -12.44
C PHE A 31 0.35 1.72 -13.00
N ARG A 32 -0.26 0.97 -13.91
CA ARG A 32 -1.59 1.31 -14.45
C ARG A 32 -2.70 0.68 -13.61
N CYS A 33 -3.62 1.50 -13.11
CA CYS A 33 -4.72 1.03 -12.28
C CYS A 33 -5.70 0.14 -13.06
N VAL A 34 -6.07 -1.00 -12.48
CA VAL A 34 -7.04 -1.94 -13.09
C VAL A 34 -8.51 -1.50 -12.96
N GLY A 35 -8.79 -0.50 -12.11
CA GLY A 35 -10.11 0.09 -11.91
C GLY A 35 -10.35 1.33 -12.78
N CYS A 36 -9.61 2.42 -12.52
CA CYS A 36 -9.80 3.70 -13.21
C CYS A 36 -8.86 3.95 -14.39
N ARG A 37 -7.90 3.05 -14.66
CA ARG A 37 -6.95 3.11 -15.79
C ARG A 37 -5.98 4.30 -15.75
N LEU A 38 -5.90 5.05 -14.64
CA LEU A 38 -4.86 6.06 -14.43
C LEU A 38 -3.49 5.40 -14.21
N ASP A 39 -2.44 6.09 -14.65
CA ASP A 39 -1.07 5.74 -14.30
C ASP A 39 -0.74 6.34 -12.93
N VAL A 40 -0.37 5.48 -11.99
CA VAL A 40 -0.20 5.81 -10.58
C VAL A 40 1.27 5.65 -10.22
N SER A 41 1.87 6.71 -9.67
CA SER A 41 3.24 6.66 -9.17
C SER A 41 3.34 5.73 -7.95
N VAL A 42 4.43 4.97 -7.88
CA VAL A 42 4.71 4.07 -6.75
C VAL A 42 5.14 4.81 -5.48
N VAL A 43 5.43 6.12 -5.59
CA VAL A 43 5.81 7.01 -4.48
C VAL A 43 4.59 7.78 -3.93
N ALA A 44 3.37 7.39 -4.30
CA ALA A 44 2.15 8.02 -3.80
C ALA A 44 1.77 7.54 -2.37
N PRO A 45 0.96 8.30 -1.61
CA PRO A 45 0.43 7.85 -0.33
C PRO A 45 -0.32 6.51 -0.47
N GLY A 46 -0.07 5.59 0.46
CA GLY A 46 -0.76 4.30 0.52
C GLY A 46 -0.27 3.22 -0.46
N THR A 47 0.73 3.47 -1.32
CA THR A 47 1.18 2.51 -2.36
C THR A 47 2.33 1.58 -1.95
N ALA A 48 2.91 1.72 -0.75
CA ALA A 48 4.14 1.00 -0.39
C ALA A 48 3.96 -0.51 -0.04
N HIS A 49 2.77 -0.93 0.37
CA HIS A 49 2.47 -2.33 0.72
C HIS A 49 1.35 -2.93 -0.12
N ARG A 50 0.40 -2.10 -0.54
CA ARG A 50 -0.73 -2.47 -1.39
C ARG A 50 -0.87 -1.32 -2.39
N ASN A 51 -0.74 -1.60 -3.68
CA ASN A 51 -0.74 -0.57 -4.73
C ASN A 51 -2.17 -0.09 -5.00
N HIS A 52 -2.90 0.38 -3.97
CA HIS A 52 -4.21 0.98 -4.15
C HIS A 52 -4.04 2.27 -4.94
N CYS A 53 -4.85 2.45 -5.98
CA CYS A 53 -4.89 3.71 -6.68
C CYS A 53 -5.42 4.82 -5.74
N PRO A 54 -4.72 5.95 -5.58
CA PRO A 54 -5.20 7.03 -4.71
C PRO A 54 -6.50 7.67 -5.20
N SER A 55 -6.83 7.53 -6.50
CA SER A 55 -8.04 8.11 -7.10
C SER A 55 -9.28 7.24 -6.93
N CYS A 56 -9.16 5.91 -6.93
CA CYS A 56 -10.31 5.01 -6.86
C CYS A 56 -10.23 3.90 -5.81
N LEU A 57 -9.12 3.84 -5.07
CA LEU A 57 -8.86 2.89 -3.98
C LEU A 57 -8.97 1.42 -4.39
N VAL A 58 -8.81 1.11 -5.67
CA VAL A 58 -8.71 -0.26 -6.18
C VAL A 58 -7.23 -0.67 -6.22
N SER A 59 -6.93 -1.85 -5.68
CA SER A 59 -5.65 -2.54 -5.79
C SER A 59 -5.82 -3.87 -6.54
N LEU A 60 -4.68 -4.52 -6.83
CA LEU A 60 -4.59 -5.88 -7.34
C LEU A 60 -4.06 -6.81 -6.25
N HIS A 61 -4.59 -8.03 -6.15
CA HIS A 61 -4.05 -9.06 -5.29
C HIS A 61 -2.79 -9.64 -5.92
N VAL A 62 -1.64 -9.16 -5.45
CA VAL A 62 -0.31 -9.56 -5.93
C VAL A 62 0.52 -10.30 -4.90
N ASP A 63 0.27 -10.13 -3.60
CA ASP A 63 1.05 -10.80 -2.56
C ASP A 63 0.35 -12.05 -2.03
N ARG A 64 1.07 -13.13 -1.78
CA ARG A 64 0.51 -14.41 -1.34
C ARG A 64 0.52 -14.59 0.18
N ARG A 65 1.70 -14.62 0.79
CA ARG A 65 1.88 -14.90 2.24
C ARG A 65 2.53 -13.74 2.97
N VAL A 66 3.47 -13.05 2.33
CA VAL A 66 4.24 -11.96 2.95
C VAL A 66 3.98 -10.66 2.18
N PRO A 67 3.64 -9.55 2.86
CA PRO A 67 3.46 -8.27 2.19
C PRO A 67 4.73 -7.84 1.42
N GLY A 68 4.59 -7.70 0.10
CA GLY A 68 5.64 -7.42 -0.87
C GLY A 68 6.24 -8.65 -1.58
N ASP A 69 5.81 -9.88 -1.28
CA ASP A 69 6.34 -11.10 -1.94
C ASP A 69 5.95 -11.21 -3.42
N ARG A 70 4.92 -10.47 -3.86
CA ARG A 70 4.38 -10.48 -5.22
C ARG A 70 4.16 -11.88 -5.82
N ALA A 71 3.86 -12.87 -4.96
CA ALA A 71 3.78 -14.28 -5.34
C ALA A 71 2.34 -14.79 -5.60
N ALA A 72 1.33 -13.91 -5.55
CA ALA A 72 -0.06 -14.30 -5.82
C ALA A 72 -0.34 -14.37 -7.32
N GLY A 73 -0.82 -15.51 -7.79
CA GLY A 73 -1.17 -15.73 -9.20
C GLY A 73 -2.61 -15.37 -9.57
N CYS A 74 -3.45 -14.96 -8.63
CA CYS A 74 -4.87 -14.73 -8.94
C CYS A 74 -5.13 -13.38 -9.65
N GLY A 75 -4.34 -12.34 -9.36
CA GLY A 75 -4.56 -11.00 -9.91
C GLY A 75 -5.98 -10.46 -9.66
N GLY A 76 -6.64 -10.89 -8.58
CA GLY A 76 -7.99 -10.45 -8.26
C GLY A 76 -8.03 -8.94 -7.94
N ARG A 77 -9.10 -8.26 -8.35
CA ARG A 77 -9.33 -6.86 -7.94
C ARG A 77 -9.66 -6.81 -6.46
N MET A 78 -9.04 -5.88 -5.75
CA MET A 78 -9.32 -5.59 -4.35
C MET A 78 -9.83 -4.16 -4.23
N THR A 79 -11.08 -4.01 -3.80
CA THR A 79 -11.67 -2.70 -3.50
C THR A 79 -11.49 -2.42 -2.01
N ALA A 80 -11.02 -1.22 -1.66
CA ALA A 80 -10.94 -0.80 -0.26
C ALA A 80 -12.32 -0.73 0.39
N LEU A 81 -12.42 -1.14 1.64
CA LEU A 81 -13.65 -0.99 2.45
C LEU A 81 -13.65 0.33 3.23
N SER A 82 -12.48 0.78 3.68
CA SER A 82 -12.32 2.05 4.40
C SER A 82 -10.93 2.63 4.16
N LEU A 83 -10.81 3.95 4.38
CA LEU A 83 -9.56 4.69 4.37
C LEU A 83 -9.43 5.42 5.71
N SER A 84 -8.27 5.35 6.33
CA SER A 84 -7.93 6.19 7.48
C SER A 84 -6.58 6.86 7.26
N VAL A 85 -6.48 8.11 7.72
CA VAL A 85 -5.24 8.89 7.62
C VAL A 85 -4.66 9.05 9.01
N ARG A 86 -3.42 8.60 9.19
CA ARG A 86 -2.66 8.78 10.43
C ARG A 86 -2.23 10.24 10.57
N ALA A 87 -1.86 10.64 11.79
CA ALA A 87 -1.40 12.00 12.08
C ALA A 87 -0.13 12.41 11.30
N ASP A 88 0.63 11.45 10.78
CA ASP A 88 1.80 11.70 9.93
C ASP A 88 1.48 11.72 8.42
N GLY A 89 0.20 11.69 8.05
CA GLY A 89 -0.26 11.73 6.67
C GLY A 89 -0.27 10.36 5.98
N GLU A 90 0.07 9.26 6.68
CA GLU A 90 0.02 7.91 6.10
C GLU A 90 -1.43 7.46 5.90
N TRP A 91 -1.72 6.91 4.72
CA TRP A 91 -3.00 6.32 4.39
C TRP A 91 -2.97 4.82 4.71
N MET A 92 -3.88 4.39 5.58
CA MET A 92 -4.18 2.99 5.83
C MET A 92 -5.49 2.62 5.12
N LEU A 93 -5.40 1.58 4.31
CA LEU A 93 -6.46 0.97 3.52
C LEU A 93 -6.54 -0.52 3.86
#